data_AF-A0AAJ1F321-F1
#
_entry.id   AF-A0AAJ1F321-F1
#
_cell.length_a   1.000
_cell.length_b   1.000
_cell.length_c   1.000
_cell.angle_alpha   90.00
_cell.angle_beta   90.00
_cell.angle_gamma   90.00
#
_symmetry.space_group_name_H-M   'P 1'
#
loop_
_entity.id
_entity.type
_entity.pdbx_description
1 polymer ?
#
loop_
_entity_poly.entity_id
_entity_poly.type
_entity_poly.pdbx_seq_one_letter_code
_entity_poly.pdbx_strand_id
1 'polypeptide(L)' 'PGIDAKRQWLSKRLNEGHVFRKLNERGTVFIEYAPLEKAWVPIVGDNYFYIYCLWVMGSYKGKGYGKSLMDYCL' A
#
# COMPACT_ATOMS: atom_id res chain seq x y z
N PRO A 1 -19.37 -10.50 6.99
CA PRO A 1 -18.32 -11.54 7.10
C PRO A 1 -16.99 -11.18 6.43
N GLY A 2 -16.96 -10.82 5.13
CA GLY A 2 -15.69 -10.61 4.40
C GLY A 2 -14.89 -9.37 4.82
N ILE A 3 -15.57 -8.27 5.16
CA ILE A 3 -14.90 -7.03 5.61
C ILE A 3 -14.18 -7.24 6.94
N ASP A 4 -14.83 -7.90 7.90
CA ASP A 4 -14.25 -8.13 9.22
C ASP A 4 -13.08 -9.11 9.16
N ALA A 5 -13.18 -10.17 8.34
CA ALA A 5 -12.07 -11.06 8.06
C ALA A 5 -10.88 -10.30 7.45
N LYS A 6 -11.13 -9.41 6.48
CA LYS A 6 -10.08 -8.57 5.88
C LYS A 6 -9.44 -7.64 6.92
N ARG A 7 -10.24 -7.02 7.80
CA ARG A 7 -9.73 -6.13 8.86
C ARG A 7 -8.84 -6.90 9.85
N GLN A 8 -9.29 -8.07 10.30
CA GLN A 8 -8.51 -8.92 11.20
C GLN A 8 -7.21 -9.39 10.54
N TRP A 9 -7.27 -9.79 9.26
CA TRP A 9 -6.08 -10.17 8.51
C TRP A 9 -5.10 -8.99 8.38
N LEU A 10 -5.59 -7.81 7.97
CA LEU A 10 -4.75 -6.63 7.78
C LEU A 10 -4.09 -6.19 9.09
N SER A 11 -4.84 -6.18 10.20
CA SER A 11 -4.31 -5.85 11.53
C SER A 11 -3.08 -6.69 11.92
N LYS A 12 -3.09 -7.99 11.57
CA LYS A 12 -1.94 -8.87 11.80
C LYS A 12 -0.74 -8.51 10.92
N ARG A 13 -0.98 -8.13 9.66
CA ARG A 13 0.08 -7.82 8.67
C ARG A 13 0.75 -6.46 8.92
N LEU A 14 0.05 -5.51 9.53
CA LEU A 14 0.64 -4.21 9.88
C LEU A 14 1.90 -4.38 10.76
N ASN A 15 1.87 -5.33 11.70
CA ASN A 15 3.02 -5.64 12.56
C ASN A 15 4.19 -6.32 11.83
N GLU A 16 3.96 -6.83 10.62
CA GLU A 16 4.98 -7.48 9.79
C GLU A 16 5.58 -6.52 8.75
N GLY A 17 5.24 -5.23 8.81
CA GLY A 17 5.73 -4.22 7.87
C GLY A 17 4.80 -3.93 6.71
N HIS A 18 3.57 -4.45 6.71
CA HIS A 18 2.54 -4.04 5.75
C HIS A 18 2.14 -2.58 6.02
N VAL A 19 2.24 -1.73 5.02
CA VAL A 19 1.95 -0.31 5.11
C VAL A 19 0.74 0.02 4.24
N PHE A 20 -0.22 0.72 4.83
CA PHE A 20 -1.28 1.41 4.10
C PHE A 20 -1.17 2.90 4.37
N ARG A 21 -0.74 3.68 3.38
CA ARG A 21 -0.49 5.11 3.50
C ARG A 21 -1.41 5.91 2.59
N LYS A 22 -2.23 6.76 3.19
CA LYS A 22 -3.11 7.70 2.48
C LYS A 22 -2.60 9.13 2.66
N LEU A 23 -2.57 9.92 1.60
CA LEU A 23 -2.29 11.36 1.72
C LEU A 23 -3.47 12.08 2.40
N ASN A 24 -3.19 13.23 3.02
CA ASN A 24 -4.21 14.07 3.66
C ASN A 24 -5.03 14.86 2.63
N GLU A 25 -5.78 14.13 1.81
CA GLU A 25 -6.61 14.65 0.73
C GLU A 25 -8.03 14.08 0.81
N ARG A 26 -9.00 14.86 0.33
CA ARG A 26 -10.42 14.46 0.35
C ARG A 26 -10.73 13.27 -0.58
N GLY A 27 -9.82 12.91 -1.50
CA GLY A 27 -10.00 11.79 -2.43
C GLY A 27 -9.23 10.51 -2.09
N THR A 28 -9.41 9.51 -2.95
CA THR A 28 -8.67 8.25 -2.91
C THR A 28 -7.27 8.46 -3.47
N VAL A 29 -6.33 8.73 -2.57
CA VAL A 29 -4.91 8.94 -2.89
C VAL A 29 -4.09 8.18 -1.86
N PHE A 30 -3.65 6.96 -2.20
CA PHE A 30 -2.96 6.08 -1.27
C PHE A 30 -2.01 5.11 -1.96
N ILE A 31 -1.11 4.53 -1.17
CA ILE A 31 -0.23 3.42 -1.52
C ILE A 31 -0.31 2.34 -0.46
N GLU A 32 -0.24 1.09 -0.88
CA GLU A 32 -0.22 -0.10 -0.05
C GLU A 32 0.95 -1.00 -0.48
N TYR A 33 1.83 -1.34 0.45
CA TYR A 33 3.03 -2.14 0.18
C TYR A 33 3.49 -2.92 1.41
N ALA A 34 4.28 -3.96 1.20
CA ALA A 34 4.89 -4.76 2.26
C ALA A 34 6.26 -5.29 1.81
N PRO A 35 7.17 -5.66 2.74
CA PRO A 35 8.37 -6.42 2.38
C PRO A 35 7.99 -7.67 1.57
N LEU A 36 8.71 -7.95 0.48
CA LEU A 36 8.40 -9.05 -0.43
C LEU A 36 8.39 -10.41 0.29
N GLU A 37 9.29 -10.59 1.25
CA GLU A 37 9.42 -11.79 2.09
C GLU A 37 8.20 -12.05 2.98
N LYS A 38 7.35 -11.03 3.18
CA LYS A 38 6.09 -11.08 3.95
C LYS A 38 4.85 -10.94 3.07
N ALA A 39 5.02 -10.70 1.78
CA ALA A 39 3.92 -10.52 0.86
C ALA A 39 3.20 -11.85 0.63
N TRP A 40 1.87 -11.81 0.58
CA TRP A 40 1.01 -12.97 0.32
C TRP A 40 1.02 -13.47 -1.15
N VAL A 41 2.04 -13.09 -1.92
CA VAL A 41 2.17 -13.46 -3.35
C VAL A 41 3.23 -14.55 -3.50
N PRO A 42 3.10 -15.45 -4.49
CA PRO A 42 4.06 -16.53 -4.73
C PRO A 42 5.28 -16.01 -5.51
N ILE A 43 5.89 -14.94 -5.03
CA ILE A 43 7.09 -14.31 -5.61
C ILE A 43 8.18 -14.36 -4.55
N VAL A 44 9.36 -14.82 -4.93
CA VAL A 44 10.52 -14.90 -4.05
C VAL A 44 11.53 -13.83 -4.47
N GLY A 45 12.07 -13.12 -3.50
CA GLY A 45 13.12 -12.15 -3.68
C GLY A 45 13.46 -11.49 -2.34
N ASP A 46 14.65 -10.92 -2.26
CA ASP A 46 15.18 -10.33 -1.02
C ASP A 46 15.39 -8.83 -1.19
N ASN A 47 15.08 -8.05 -0.14
CA ASN A 47 15.24 -6.60 -0.10
C ASN A 47 14.39 -5.84 -1.14
N TYR A 48 13.19 -6.35 -1.43
CA TYR A 48 12.21 -5.66 -2.27
C TYR A 48 10.95 -5.33 -1.47
N PHE A 49 10.28 -4.25 -1.84
CA PHE A 49 8.89 -4.01 -1.45
C PHE A 49 7.96 -4.50 -2.56
N TYR A 50 6.91 -5.23 -2.17
CA TYR A 50 5.79 -5.55 -3.05
C TYR A 50 4.71 -4.48 -2.89
N ILE A 51 4.42 -3.75 -3.97
CA ILE A 51 3.33 -2.77 -4.01
C ILE A 51 2.03 -3.49 -4.38
N TYR A 52 1.11 -3.59 -3.42
CA TYR A 52 -0.22 -4.14 -3.65
C TYR A 52 -1.11 -3.19 -4.44
N CYS A 53 -1.03 -1.91 -4.13
CA CYS A 53 -1.86 -0.90 -4.76
C CYS A 53 -1.17 0.46 -4.71
N LEU A 54 -1.19 1.16 -5.83
CA LEU A 54 -0.91 2.59 -5.90
C LEU A 54 -2.10 3.24 -6.60
N TRP A 55 -2.83 4.09 -5.89
CA TRP A 55 -4.04 4.70 -6.42
C TRP A 55 -4.03 6.22 -6.24
N VAL A 56 -4.23 6.93 -7.34
CA VAL A 56 -4.47 8.39 -7.35
C VAL A 56 -5.73 8.64 -8.16
N MET A 57 -6.74 9.22 -7.53
CA MET A 57 -7.99 9.59 -8.21
C MET A 57 -7.71 10.59 -9.34
N GLY A 58 -8.37 10.40 -10.48
CA GLY A 58 -8.09 11.16 -11.72
C GLY A 58 -8.23 12.67 -11.61
N SER A 59 -9.08 13.16 -10.70
CA SER A 59 -9.21 14.59 -10.37
C SER A 59 -7.93 15.22 -9.79
N TYR A 60 -6.96 14.41 -9.37
CA TYR A 60 -5.64 14.85 -8.88
C TYR A 60 -4.51 14.62 -9.89
N LYS A 61 -4.84 14.29 -11.15
CA LYS A 61 -3.84 14.14 -12.23
C LYS A 61 -2.99 15.40 -12.35
N GLY A 62 -1.68 15.23 -12.54
CA GLY A 62 -0.72 16.32 -12.72
C GLY A 62 -0.23 17.00 -11.43
N LYS A 63 -0.74 16.61 -10.25
CA LYS A 63 -0.35 17.21 -8.95
C LYS A 63 0.86 16.56 -8.28
N GLY A 64 1.51 15.58 -8.92
CA GLY A 64 2.68 14.89 -8.38
C GLY A 64 2.39 13.85 -7.28
N TYR A 65 1.13 13.59 -6.92
CA TYR A 65 0.79 12.70 -5.79
C TYR A 65 1.26 11.25 -5.96
N GLY A 66 1.29 10.74 -7.19
CA GLY A 66 1.86 9.40 -7.45
C GLY A 66 3.35 9.34 -7.09
N LYS A 67 4.10 10.39 -7.43
CA LYS A 67 5.52 10.51 -7.05
C LYS A 67 5.66 10.60 -5.53
N SER A 68 4.92 11.50 -4.89
CA SER A 68 4.97 11.65 -3.42
C SER A 68 4.64 10.36 -2.68
N LEU A 69 3.72 9.53 -3.20
CA LEU A 69 3.41 8.22 -2.63
C LEU A 69 4.55 7.22 -2.81
N MET A 70 5.20 7.19 -3.98
CA MET A 70 6.36 6.35 -4.23
C MET A 70 7.56 6.73 -3.37
N ASP A 71 7.77 8.04 -3.12
CA ASP A 71 8.87 8.54 -2.27
C ASP A 71 8.74 8.07 -0.80
N TYR A 72 7.56 7.57 -0.36
CA TYR A 72 7.42 6.92 0.96
C TYR A 72 7.80 5.43 0.98
N CYS A 73 7.82 4.80 -0.19
CA CYS A 73 8.09 3.37 -0.36
C CYS A 73 9.58 3.10 -0.67
N LEU A 74 10.28 4.08 -1.24
CA LEU A 74 11.71 4.04 -1.56
C LEU A 74 12.55 4.56 -0.40
#